data_AF-G8X5C2-F1
#
_entry.id   AF-G8X5C2-F1
#
_cell.length_a   1.000
_cell.length_b   1.000
_cell.length_c   1.000
_cell.angle_alpha   90.00
_cell.angle_beta   90.00
_cell.angle_gamma   90.00
#
_symmetry.space_group_name_H-M   'P 1'
#
loop_
_entity.id
_entity.type
_entity.pdbx_description
1 polymer ?
#
loop_
_entity_poly.entity_id
_entity_poly.type
_entity_poly.pdbx_seq_one_letter_code
_entity_poly.pdbx_strand_id
1 'polypeptide(L)' 'MHEGHHSFLASNNSGISIANMVAPPGWSEPFQKPEFEEYTYIISGKKQFIIEDETFVLEAEESTKTNTHTSTIR' A
#
# COMPACT_ATOMS: atom_id res chain seq x y z
N MET A 1 -1.96 20.83 2.24
CA MET A 1 -3.22 20.57 1.50
C MET A 1 -3.79 19.29 2.08
N HIS A 2 -5.10 19.28 2.38
CA HIS A 2 -5.80 18.35 3.29
C HIS A 2 -5.39 16.87 3.17
N GLU A 3 -4.89 16.33 4.28
CA GLU A 3 -4.68 14.90 4.51
C GLU A 3 -6.03 14.22 4.74
N GLY A 4 -6.30 13.17 3.98
CA GLY A 4 -7.51 12.37 4.12
C GLY A 4 -7.24 10.93 3.72
N HIS A 5 -6.57 10.17 4.59
CA HIS A 5 -6.50 8.72 4.46
C HIS A 5 -7.83 8.12 4.95
N HIS A 6 -8.80 8.01 4.04
CA HIS A 6 -10.06 7.32 4.31
C HIS A 6 -9.93 5.84 3.96
N SER A 7 -9.32 5.05 4.86
CA SER A 7 -9.40 3.58 4.77
C SER A 7 -10.83 3.14 5.06
N PHE A 8 -11.61 2.85 4.03
CA PHE A 8 -12.87 2.13 4.21
C PHE A 8 -12.52 0.66 4.51
N LEU A 9 -12.53 0.28 5.79
CA LEU A 9 -12.32 -1.10 6.23
C LEU A 9 -13.45 -2.00 5.69
N ALA A 10 -13.27 -2.59 4.53
CA ALA A 10 -14.20 -3.56 3.97
C ALA A 10 -13.65 -4.96 4.18
N SER A 11 -14.08 -5.63 5.26
CA SER A 11 -14.46 -7.04 5.21
C SER A 11 -14.97 -7.50 6.59
N ASN A 12 -16.20 -8.00 6.60
CA ASN A 12 -16.86 -8.67 7.73
C ASN A 12 -16.32 -10.11 7.95
N ASN A 13 -15.03 -10.33 7.66
CA ASN A 13 -14.34 -11.61 7.77
C ASN A 13 -13.08 -11.39 8.62
N SER A 14 -12.95 -12.10 9.74
CA SER A 14 -12.03 -11.80 10.83
C SER A 14 -10.53 -11.89 10.52
N GLY A 15 -10.14 -12.17 9.27
CA GLY A 15 -8.74 -12.32 8.86
C GLY A 15 -8.30 -11.48 7.65
N ILE A 16 -9.17 -10.70 7.03
CA ILE A 16 -8.82 -9.87 5.85
C ILE A 16 -9.37 -8.46 6.04
N SER A 17 -8.54 -7.46 5.77
CA SER A 17 -8.93 -6.05 5.75
C SER A 17 -8.55 -5.45 4.40
N ILE A 18 -9.51 -4.83 3.72
CA ILE A 18 -9.29 -4.14 2.44
C ILE A 18 -9.57 -2.67 2.65
N ALA A 19 -8.67 -1.82 2.17
CA ALA A 19 -8.84 -0.37 2.15
C ALA A 19 -8.65 0.15 0.73
N ASN A 20 -9.54 1.06 0.30
CA ASN A 20 -9.33 1.86 -0.90
C ASN A 20 -8.65 3.17 -0.51
N MET A 21 -7.59 3.55 -1.23
CA MET A 21 -6.77 4.72 -0.93
C MET A 21 -6.46 5.51 -2.19
N VAL A 22 -6.50 6.84 -2.08
CA VAL A 22 -6.05 7.77 -3.13
C VAL A 22 -4.82 8.51 -2.61
N ALA A 23 -3.67 8.22 -3.21
CA ALA A 23 -2.39 8.87 -2.90
C ALA A 23 -2.20 10.10 -3.81
N PRO A 24 -2.11 11.33 -3.27
CA PRO A 24 -1.80 12.50 -4.08
C PRO A 24 -0.34 12.49 -4.57
N PRO A 25 -0.01 13.18 -5.67
CA PRO A 25 1.35 13.26 -6.18
C PRO A 25 2.34 13.78 -5.12
N GLY A 26 3.48 13.09 -4.97
CA GLY A 26 4.52 13.44 -4.00
C GLY A 26 4.21 13.05 -2.56
N TRP A 27 3.11 12.35 -2.30
CA TRP A 27 2.85 11.75 -1.01
C TRP A 27 3.79 10.57 -0.75
N SER A 28 4.22 10.44 0.50
CA SER A 28 5.05 9.35 0.99
C SER A 28 4.60 8.96 2.40
N GLU A 29 4.54 7.68 2.67
CA GLU A 29 4.25 7.11 3.98
C GLU A 29 5.54 6.83 4.76
N PRO A 30 5.50 6.83 6.11
CA PRO A 30 6.64 6.38 6.90
C PRO A 30 6.90 4.89 6.69
N PHE A 31 8.15 4.47 6.91
CA PHE A 31 8.56 3.07 6.84
C PHE A 31 7.78 2.21 7.84
N GLN A 32 7.22 1.10 7.35
CA GLN A 32 6.47 0.16 8.18
C GLN A 32 6.96 -1.27 7.97
N LYS A 33 6.83 -2.07 9.03
CA LYS A 33 7.12 -3.51 9.03
C LYS A 33 5.87 -4.26 9.49
N PRO A 34 4.93 -4.56 8.58
CA PRO A 34 3.70 -5.24 8.93
C PRO A 34 3.97 -6.63 9.51
N GLU A 35 3.18 -6.99 10.52
CA GLU A 35 3.14 -8.34 11.11
C GLU A 35 2.22 -9.29 10.33
N PHE A 36 1.63 -8.83 9.23
CA PHE A 36 0.69 -9.55 8.36
C PHE A 36 1.13 -9.50 6.90
N GLU A 37 0.60 -10.42 6.09
CA GLU A 37 0.75 -10.36 4.63
C GLU A 37 -0.09 -9.21 4.07
N GLU A 38 0.45 -8.50 3.10
CA GLU A 38 -0.21 -7.35 2.52
C GLU A 38 -0.17 -7.41 0.99
N TYR A 39 -1.29 -6.99 0.41
CA TYR A 39 -1.51 -6.97 -1.03
C TYR A 39 -1.89 -5.57 -1.43
N THR A 40 -1.17 -5.01 -2.41
CA THR A 40 -1.50 -3.71 -2.98
C THR A 40 -1.78 -3.87 -4.46
N TYR A 41 -2.87 -3.25 -4.93
CA TYR A 41 -3.25 -3.24 -6.33
C TYR A 41 -3.44 -1.79 -6.79
N ILE A 42 -2.84 -1.43 -7.92
CA ILE A 42 -2.94 -0.08 -8.47
C ILE A 42 -4.09 -0.03 -9.46
N ILE A 43 -5.18 0.61 -9.05
CA ILE A 43 -6.37 0.79 -9.90
C ILE A 43 -6.09 1.80 -11.02
N SER A 44 -5.34 2.87 -10.73
CA SER A 44 -4.99 3.90 -11.72
C SER A 44 -3.76 4.70 -11.27
N GLY A 45 -3.03 5.27 -12.24
CA GLY A 45 -1.81 6.02 -11.98
C GLY A 45 -0.60 5.11 -11.79
N LYS A 46 0.37 5.56 -10.98
CA LYS A 46 1.54 4.77 -10.61
C LYS A 46 1.96 5.07 -9.18
N LYS A 47 2.57 4.10 -8.51
CA LYS A 47 3.05 4.23 -7.14
C LYS A 47 4.45 3.63 -7.00
N GLN A 48 5.33 4.35 -6.33
CA GLN A 48 6.66 3.87 -6.00
C GLN A 48 6.62 3.18 -4.63
N PHE A 49 7.19 1.99 -4.54
CA PHE A 49 7.39 1.26 -3.32
C PHE A 49 8.88 1.12 -3.07
N ILE A 50 9.28 1.17 -1.81
CA ILE A 50 10.63 0.77 -1.41
C ILE A 50 10.47 -0.48 -0.55
N ILE A 51 10.98 -1.61 -1.01
CA ILE A 51 10.91 -2.91 -0.33
C ILE A 51 12.35 -3.38 -0.14
N GLU A 52 12.77 -3.60 1.10
CA GLU A 52 14.14 -4.05 1.41
C GLU A 52 15.23 -3.17 0.76
N ASP A 53 15.05 -1.85 0.81
CA ASP A 53 15.91 -0.83 0.19
C ASP A 53 15.96 -0.84 -1.35
N GLU A 54 15.18 -1.70 -2.00
CA GLU A 54 14.99 -1.71 -3.45
C GLU A 54 13.75 -0.91 -3.85
N THR A 55 13.85 -0.16 -4.95
CA THR A 55 12.77 0.68 -5.44
C THR A 55 12.01 -0.02 -6.57
N PHE A 56 10.70 -0.12 -6.42
CA PHE A 56 9.78 -0.68 -7.40
C PHE A 56 8.76 0.38 -7.78
N VAL A 57 8.40 0.46 -9.06
CA VAL A 57 7.30 1.31 -9.52
C VAL A 57 6.24 0.39 -10.10
N LEU A 58 5.04 0.46 -9.54
CA LEU A 58 3.86 -0.20 -10.08
C LEU A 58 3.02 0.80 -10.86
N GLU A 59 2.56 0.40 -12.02
CA GLU A 59 1.60 1.11 -12.86
C GLU A 59 0.18 0.53 -12.68
N ALA A 60 -0.79 1.14 -13.35
CA ALA A 60 -2.15 0.66 -13.35
C ALA A 60 -2.22 -0.81 -13.78
N GLU A 61 -3.09 -1.56 -13.11
CA GLU A 61 -3.30 -3.00 -13.30
C GLU A 61 -2.19 -3.90 -12.75
N GLU A 62 -1.15 -3.35 -12.12
CA GLU A 62 -0.13 -4.12 -11.43
C GLU A 62 -0.42 -4.30 -9.93
N SER A 63 0.18 -5.33 -9.34
CA SER A 63 0.02 -5.69 -7.94
C SER A 63 1.33 -6.08 -7.27
N THR A 64 1.44 -5.83 -5.97
CA THR A 64 2.49 -6.40 -5.11
C THR A 64 1.90 -7.25 -4.01
N LYS A 65 2.67 -8.26 -3.61
CA LYS A 65 2.49 -9.00 -2.37
C LYS A 65 3.73 -8.79 -1.51
N THR A 66 3.55 -8.30 -0.29
CA THR A 66 4.58 -8.20 0.74
C THR A 66 4.28 -9.20 1.85
N ASN A 67 5.32 -9.89 2.32
CA ASN A 67 5.20 -10.89 3.38
C ASN A 67 5.40 -10.26 4.76
N THR A 68 5.03 -10.99 5.81
CA THR A 68 5.29 -10.57 7.19
C THR A 68 6.76 -10.22 7.37
N HIS A 69 7.05 -9.17 8.14
CA HIS A 69 8.40 -8.69 8.42
C HIS A 69 9.17 -8.08 7.24
N THR A 70 8.55 -7.94 6.06
CA THR A 70 9.14 -7.13 4.98
C THR A 70 8.92 -5.65 5.28
N SER A 71 9.97 -4.89 5.05
CA SER A 71 10.02 -3.47 5.34
C SER A 71 9.59 -2.69 4.11
N THR A 72 8.55 -1.86 4.21
CA THR A 72 7.95 -1.18 3.06
C THR A 72 7.71 0.31 3.31
N ILE A 73 8.09 1.15 2.35
CA ILE A 73 7.62 2.54 2.20
C ILE A 73 6.67 2.59 1.01
N ARG A 74 5.60 3.34 1.18
CA ARG A 74 4.51 3.50 0.21
C ARG A 74 4.36 4.97 -0.18
#